data_AF-A0A9E4A3X4-F1
#
_entry.id   AF-A0A9E4A3X4-F1
#
_cell.length_a   1.000
_cell.length_b   1.000
_cell.length_c   1.000
_cell.angle_alpha   90.00
_cell.angle_beta   90.00
_cell.angle_gamma   90.00
#
_symmetry.space_group_name_H-M   'P 1'
#
loop_
_entity.id
_entity.type
_entity.pdbx_description
1 polymer ?
#
loop_
_entity_poly.entity_id
_entity_poly.type
_entity_poly.pdbx_seq_one_letter_code
_entity_poly.pdbx_strand_id
1 'polypeptide(L)'
;MSDELERIRGKLQAFIEDCHPAAEGLEIQGLRRVTGGLSRENWPFDARWSESGRPVQRELIMRRDPVGSVLETDRRIEFGVLRALGGSRIPCPRVDWLDADGRFMDRPSIVMQRFGGTNDHFVLEGGISQLPLDARLSLARRYCETLAELHLFDWRAAGVGDLLPDPGRDAARAAIDEWEASLWRQTDDPRPELVEVLCWLRDRAPESQATVLVHGDFKPGNSLLDGAELQVMLDWETVHLGDPIEDIGWVTNPLRRREHRIPGHWEPEDLIAHYRDRTGFEVDPAEVHFWNVFACLKLNTILLTGVRSFREGRADRPWSDDGSLARLMFQMIGAA
;
A
#
# COMPACT_ATOMS: atom_id res chain seq x y z
N MET A 1 -4.00 -29.65 -9.87
CA MET A 1 -3.17 -28.90 -8.89
C MET A 1 -1.68 -29.13 -9.09
N SER A 2 -1.18 -30.39 -9.16
CA SER A 2 0.24 -30.67 -9.41
C SER A 2 0.75 -30.08 -10.74
N ASP A 3 0.00 -30.25 -11.82
CA ASP A 3 0.42 -29.81 -13.17
C ASP A 3 0.48 -28.28 -13.32
N GLU A 4 -0.44 -27.57 -12.66
CA GLU A 4 -0.44 -26.10 -12.66
C GLU A 4 0.75 -25.56 -11.89
N LEU A 5 1.02 -26.12 -10.70
CA LEU A 5 2.15 -25.69 -9.86
C LEU A 5 3.48 -25.90 -10.59
N GLU A 6 3.63 -27.04 -11.28
CA GLU A 6 4.84 -27.33 -12.04
C GLU A 6 5.00 -26.41 -13.26
N ARG A 7 3.90 -26.10 -13.95
CA ARG A 7 3.89 -25.09 -15.01
C ARG A 7 4.31 -23.71 -14.50
N ILE A 8 3.79 -23.28 -13.35
CA ILE A 8 4.17 -21.99 -12.74
C ILE A 8 5.64 -22.00 -12.31
N ARG A 9 6.14 -23.10 -11.75
CA ARG A 9 7.56 -23.27 -11.39
C ARG A 9 8.47 -23.10 -12.61
N GLY A 10 8.17 -23.80 -13.71
CA GLY A 10 8.98 -23.71 -14.93
C GLY A 10 8.97 -22.29 -15.54
N LYS A 11 7.83 -21.61 -15.54
CA LYS A 11 7.72 -20.20 -15.99
C LYS A 11 8.54 -19.26 -15.11
N LEU A 12 8.45 -19.42 -13.79
CA LEU A 12 9.19 -18.62 -12.83
C LEU A 12 10.70 -18.85 -12.94
N GLN A 13 11.14 -20.09 -13.16
CA GLN A 13 12.54 -20.40 -13.41
C GLN A 13 13.06 -19.70 -14.66
N ALA A 14 12.35 -19.83 -15.79
CA ALA A 14 12.72 -19.16 -17.04
C ALA A 14 12.75 -17.63 -16.90
N PHE A 15 11.82 -17.07 -16.14
CA PHE A 15 11.78 -15.63 -15.84
C PHE A 15 13.02 -15.17 -15.07
N ILE A 16 13.39 -15.89 -13.99
CA ILE A 16 14.54 -15.52 -13.17
C ILE A 16 15.85 -15.70 -13.95
N GLU A 17 15.99 -16.78 -14.73
CA GLU A 17 17.17 -17.02 -15.56
C GLU A 17 17.36 -15.95 -16.65
N ASP A 18 16.28 -15.46 -17.27
CA ASP A 18 16.33 -14.34 -18.23
C ASP A 18 16.76 -13.03 -17.56
N CYS A 19 16.24 -12.75 -16.36
CA CYS A 19 16.58 -11.53 -15.62
C CYS A 19 17.94 -11.59 -14.91
N HIS A 20 18.42 -12.78 -14.60
CA HIS A 20 19.65 -13.00 -13.86
C HIS A 20 20.49 -14.14 -14.47
N PRO A 21 21.10 -13.94 -15.66
CA PRO A 21 21.86 -14.97 -16.36
C PRO A 21 23.10 -15.49 -15.62
N ALA A 22 23.56 -14.77 -14.59
CA ALA A 22 24.67 -15.18 -13.73
C ALA A 22 24.26 -16.24 -12.69
N ALA A 23 22.96 -16.53 -12.53
CA ALA A 23 22.48 -17.58 -11.66
C ALA A 23 22.63 -18.96 -12.32
N GLU A 24 23.71 -19.67 -11.97
CA GLU A 24 23.97 -21.01 -12.45
C GLU A 24 23.24 -22.05 -11.58
N GLY A 25 22.52 -22.98 -12.21
CA GLY A 25 21.84 -24.07 -11.52
C GLY A 25 20.72 -23.60 -10.60
N LEU A 26 19.86 -22.68 -11.08
CA LEU A 26 18.73 -22.18 -10.32
C LEU A 26 17.76 -23.31 -9.95
N GLU A 27 17.51 -23.44 -8.64
CA GLU A 27 16.51 -24.33 -8.07
C GLU A 27 15.46 -23.53 -7.31
N ILE A 28 14.19 -23.79 -7.61
CA ILE A 28 13.02 -23.22 -6.91
C ILE A 28 12.43 -24.30 -6.01
N GLN A 29 12.36 -24.03 -4.72
CA GLN A 29 11.84 -24.93 -3.69
C GLN A 29 10.65 -24.31 -2.94
N GLY A 30 9.76 -25.13 -2.40
CA GLY A 30 8.67 -24.66 -1.53
C GLY A 30 7.60 -23.77 -2.19
N LEU A 31 7.65 -23.57 -3.51
CA LEU A 31 6.66 -22.79 -4.26
C LEU A 31 5.25 -23.28 -3.97
N ARG A 32 4.40 -22.36 -3.52
CA ARG A 32 2.98 -22.61 -3.25
C ARG A 32 2.18 -21.34 -3.47
N ARG A 33 0.89 -21.48 -3.79
CA ARG A 33 -0.05 -20.35 -3.75
C ARG A 33 -0.52 -20.17 -2.31
N VAL A 34 -0.42 -18.97 -1.76
CA VAL A 34 -1.08 -18.64 -0.49
C VAL A 34 -2.40 -17.94 -0.76
N THR A 35 -3.44 -18.36 -0.04
CA THR A 35 -4.76 -17.71 -0.09
C THR A 35 -4.74 -16.54 0.87
N GLY A 36 -4.81 -15.31 0.33
CA GLY A 36 -4.68 -14.07 1.10
C GLY A 36 -4.10 -12.94 0.23
N GLY A 37 -4.67 -11.75 0.36
CA GLY A 37 -4.44 -10.61 -0.54
C GLY A 37 -5.68 -10.35 -1.42
N LEU A 38 -6.19 -9.13 -1.40
CA LEU A 38 -7.41 -8.73 -2.13
C LEU A 38 -7.12 -8.37 -3.59
N SER A 39 -5.92 -7.86 -3.87
CA SER A 39 -5.52 -7.33 -5.16
C SER A 39 -4.52 -8.19 -5.93
N ARG A 40 -3.85 -9.20 -5.33
CA ARG A 40 -2.76 -9.96 -5.97
C ARG A 40 -2.73 -11.44 -5.63
N GLU A 41 -2.18 -12.25 -6.55
CA GLU A 41 -1.79 -13.63 -6.28
C GLU A 41 -0.39 -13.69 -5.66
N ASN A 42 -0.29 -14.30 -4.48
CA ASN A 42 0.95 -14.40 -3.72
C ASN A 42 1.53 -15.82 -3.80
N TRP A 43 2.78 -15.92 -4.23
CA TRP A 43 3.48 -17.18 -4.44
C TRP A 43 4.85 -17.17 -3.74
N PRO A 44 4.93 -17.51 -2.44
CA PRO A 44 6.20 -17.64 -1.73
C PRO A 44 6.99 -18.86 -2.21
N PHE A 45 8.32 -18.74 -2.25
CA PHE A 45 9.26 -19.80 -2.59
C PHE A 45 10.67 -19.50 -2.03
N ASP A 46 11.53 -20.51 -2.05
CA ASP A 46 12.96 -20.36 -1.81
C ASP A 46 13.71 -20.61 -3.12
N ALA A 47 14.68 -19.75 -3.43
CA ALA A 47 15.54 -19.88 -4.60
C ALA A 47 16.98 -20.17 -4.15
N ARG A 48 17.63 -21.13 -4.83
CA ARG A 48 19.04 -21.46 -4.64
C ARG A 48 19.74 -21.48 -5.99
N TRP A 49 20.94 -20.91 -6.06
CA TRP A 49 21.77 -20.95 -7.26
C TRP A 49 23.24 -20.77 -6.89
N SER A 50 24.13 -20.94 -7.87
CA SER A 50 25.54 -20.56 -7.78
C SER A 50 25.77 -19.27 -8.55
N GLU A 51 26.46 -18.30 -7.94
CA GLU A 51 26.90 -17.09 -8.61
C GLU A 51 28.40 -16.94 -8.41
N SER A 52 29.17 -16.90 -9.52
CA SER A 52 30.64 -16.86 -9.48
C SER A 52 31.26 -17.96 -8.59
N GLY A 53 30.69 -19.16 -8.64
CA GLY A 53 31.12 -20.33 -7.85
C GLY A 53 30.74 -20.28 -6.36
N ARG A 54 29.91 -19.32 -5.93
CA ARG A 54 29.43 -19.21 -4.54
C ARG A 54 27.95 -19.58 -4.45
N PRO A 55 27.54 -20.41 -3.48
CA PRO A 55 26.13 -20.71 -3.29
C PRO A 55 25.39 -19.47 -2.77
N VAL A 56 24.25 -19.18 -3.38
CA VAL A 56 23.30 -18.15 -2.98
C VAL A 56 21.97 -18.81 -2.64
N GLN A 57 21.35 -18.36 -1.54
CA GLN A 57 20.00 -18.74 -1.16
C GLN A 57 19.20 -17.49 -0.81
N ARG A 58 17.97 -17.40 -1.31
CA ARG A 58 17.03 -16.31 -1.03
C ARG A 58 15.63 -16.84 -0.72
N GLU A 59 14.98 -16.22 0.24
CA GLU A 59 13.55 -16.36 0.49
C GLU A 59 12.82 -15.29 -0.32
N LEU A 60 11.96 -15.71 -1.25
CA LEU A 60 11.34 -14.83 -2.23
C LEU A 60 9.83 -15.03 -2.30
N ILE A 61 9.14 -14.02 -2.82
CA ILE A 61 7.72 -14.07 -3.12
C ILE A 61 7.50 -13.48 -4.50
N MET A 62 6.77 -14.20 -5.34
CA MET A 62 6.24 -13.67 -6.59
C MET A 62 4.84 -13.13 -6.33
N ARG A 63 4.64 -11.84 -6.55
CA ARG A 63 3.32 -11.20 -6.63
C ARG A 63 2.92 -11.13 -8.10
N ARG A 64 1.77 -11.69 -8.46
CA ARG A 64 1.23 -11.67 -9.82
C ARG A 64 -0.17 -11.07 -9.84
N ASP A 65 -0.47 -10.33 -10.89
CA ASP A 65 -1.79 -9.74 -11.05
C ASP A 65 -2.89 -10.79 -11.17
N PRO A 66 -4.05 -10.57 -10.52
CA PRO A 66 -5.20 -11.45 -10.61
C PRO A 66 -5.92 -11.24 -11.95
N VAL A 67 -6.94 -12.04 -12.23
CA VAL A 67 -7.78 -11.85 -13.44
C VAL A 67 -8.70 -10.63 -13.27
N GLY A 68 -9.09 -10.33 -12.04
CA GLY A 68 -9.71 -9.07 -11.64
C GLY A 68 -9.20 -8.65 -10.27
N SER A 69 -9.09 -7.34 -10.07
CA SER A 69 -8.57 -6.73 -8.83
C SER A 69 -9.56 -5.71 -8.28
N VAL A 70 -9.41 -5.37 -7.01
CA VAL A 70 -10.03 -4.18 -6.40
C VAL A 70 -9.22 -2.90 -6.64
N LEU A 71 -7.98 -3.07 -7.12
CA LEU A 71 -7.04 -1.99 -7.45
C LEU A 71 -6.30 -2.33 -8.75
N GLU A 72 -6.42 -1.48 -9.77
CA GLU A 72 -5.74 -1.65 -11.06
C GLU A 72 -4.58 -0.63 -11.13
N THR A 73 -3.34 -1.10 -10.91
CA THR A 73 -2.13 -0.24 -10.84
C THR A 73 -0.99 -0.82 -11.68
N ASP A 74 -0.13 0.05 -12.23
CA ASP A 74 1.04 -0.37 -13.01
C ASP A 74 2.18 -0.78 -12.08
N ARG A 75 2.64 -2.03 -12.23
CA ARG A 75 3.68 -2.63 -11.40
C ARG A 75 5.07 -2.06 -11.67
N ARG A 76 5.26 -1.37 -12.79
CA ARG A 76 6.48 -0.59 -13.03
C ARG A 76 6.67 0.48 -11.96
N ILE A 77 5.57 1.08 -11.49
CA ILE A 77 5.59 2.10 -10.42
C ILE A 77 6.00 1.46 -9.10
N GLU A 78 5.25 0.44 -8.64
CA GLU A 78 5.56 -0.26 -7.38
C GLU A 78 7.01 -0.76 -7.36
N PHE A 79 7.45 -1.42 -8.43
CA PHE A 79 8.80 -1.93 -8.56
C PHE A 79 9.86 -0.82 -8.57
N GLY A 80 9.64 0.24 -9.34
CA GLY A 80 10.57 1.36 -9.45
C GLY A 80 10.74 2.09 -8.12
N VAL A 81 9.64 2.32 -7.40
CA VAL A 81 9.67 2.98 -6.08
C VAL A 81 10.34 2.08 -5.03
N LEU A 82 9.98 0.80 -4.94
CA LEU A 82 10.65 -0.13 -4.01
C LEU A 82 12.15 -0.26 -4.30
N ARG A 83 12.54 -0.22 -5.58
CA ARG A 83 13.96 -0.20 -5.97
C ARG A 83 14.65 1.08 -5.51
N ALA A 84 14.03 2.24 -5.68
CA ALA A 84 14.57 3.53 -5.22
C ALA A 84 14.71 3.57 -3.69
N LEU A 85 13.77 2.98 -2.96
CA LEU A 85 13.78 2.88 -1.50
C LEU A 85 14.80 1.89 -0.96
N GLY A 86 15.30 0.94 -1.76
CA GLY A 86 16.17 -0.16 -1.31
C GLY A 86 17.49 0.28 -0.67
N GLY A 87 17.94 1.53 -0.89
CA GLY A 87 19.11 2.12 -0.22
C GLY A 87 18.80 2.97 1.01
N SER A 88 17.53 3.10 1.37
CA SER A 88 17.05 3.93 2.48
C SER A 88 16.92 3.16 3.80
N ARG A 89 16.50 3.85 4.86
CA ARG A 89 16.16 3.23 6.16
C ARG A 89 14.71 2.79 6.26
N ILE A 90 13.90 3.07 5.24
CA ILE A 90 12.49 2.74 5.23
C ILE A 90 12.36 1.21 5.11
N PRO A 91 11.66 0.55 6.04
CA PRO A 91 11.56 -0.90 6.05
C PRO A 91 10.61 -1.34 4.93
N CYS A 92 11.13 -1.58 3.73
CA CYS A 92 10.35 -2.03 2.57
C CYS A 92 10.98 -3.28 1.92
N PRO A 93 10.22 -4.07 1.13
CA PRO A 93 10.79 -5.23 0.46
C PRO A 93 11.84 -4.84 -0.58
N ARG A 94 12.99 -5.54 -0.56
CA ARG A 94 13.88 -5.52 -1.72
C ARG A 94 13.19 -6.18 -2.90
N VAL A 95 13.06 -5.45 -4.01
CA VAL A 95 12.59 -6.01 -5.28
C VAL A 95 13.76 -6.49 -6.12
N ASP A 96 13.64 -7.68 -6.70
CA ASP A 96 14.71 -8.30 -7.48
C ASP A 96 14.38 -8.25 -8.99
N TRP A 97 13.19 -8.72 -9.40
CA TRP A 97 12.83 -8.85 -10.83
C TRP A 97 11.39 -8.43 -11.15
N LEU A 98 11.17 -7.91 -12.37
CA LEU A 98 9.88 -7.46 -12.88
C LEU A 98 9.59 -8.05 -14.27
N ASP A 99 8.49 -8.78 -14.38
CA ASP A 99 7.83 -9.15 -15.64
C ASP A 99 6.66 -8.19 -15.84
N ALA A 100 6.93 -7.00 -16.41
CA ALA A 100 5.94 -5.93 -16.46
C ALA A 100 4.78 -6.19 -17.44
N ASP A 101 5.05 -6.98 -18.48
CA ASP A 101 4.11 -7.28 -19.57
C ASP A 101 3.55 -8.69 -19.51
N GLY A 102 3.90 -9.47 -18.48
CA GLY A 102 3.47 -10.85 -18.32
C GLY A 102 4.05 -11.81 -19.36
N ARG A 103 5.23 -11.49 -19.92
CA ARG A 103 5.90 -12.29 -20.96
C ARG A 103 6.18 -13.72 -20.49
N PHE A 104 6.48 -13.90 -19.20
CA PHE A 104 6.78 -15.20 -18.62
C PHE A 104 5.59 -15.75 -17.84
N MET A 105 4.96 -14.89 -17.03
CA MET A 105 3.96 -15.30 -16.05
C MET A 105 2.52 -15.17 -16.51
N ASP A 106 2.30 -14.88 -17.80
CA ASP A 106 1.05 -14.55 -18.49
C ASP A 106 0.39 -13.24 -18.06
N ARG A 107 0.81 -12.70 -16.91
CA ARG A 107 0.32 -11.47 -16.31
C ARG A 107 1.46 -10.75 -15.59
N PRO A 108 1.38 -9.43 -15.43
CA PRO A 108 2.43 -8.67 -14.76
C PRO A 108 2.81 -9.27 -13.39
N SER A 109 4.11 -9.50 -13.17
CA SER A 109 4.65 -10.20 -11.98
C SER A 109 5.97 -9.60 -11.43
N ILE A 110 6.14 -9.52 -10.11
CA ILE A 110 7.33 -8.96 -9.41
C ILE A 110 7.78 -10.09 -8.50
N VAL A 111 9.07 -10.35 -8.53
CA VAL A 111 9.73 -11.15 -7.50
C VAL A 111 10.47 -10.20 -6.56
N MET A 112 10.19 -10.38 -5.28
CA MET A 112 10.76 -9.57 -4.20
C MET A 112 11.10 -10.44 -3.00
N GLN A 113 11.85 -9.88 -2.07
CA GLN A 113 12.18 -10.52 -0.81
C GLN A 113 10.91 -10.93 -0.05
N ARG A 114 10.87 -12.17 0.39
CA ARG A 114 9.85 -12.66 1.33
C ARG A 114 10.34 -12.40 2.75
N PHE A 115 9.47 -11.83 3.57
CA PHE A 115 9.71 -11.63 4.99
C PHE A 115 8.95 -12.68 5.79
N GLY A 116 9.55 -13.08 6.92
CA GLY A 116 8.81 -13.75 7.99
C GLY A 116 8.03 -12.74 8.83
N GLY A 117 7.54 -13.19 9.99
CA GLY A 117 6.83 -12.35 10.94
C GLY A 117 5.31 -12.50 10.86
N THR A 118 4.64 -11.73 11.73
CA THR A 118 3.20 -11.77 11.95
C THR A 118 2.57 -10.48 11.49
N ASN A 119 1.47 -10.60 10.74
CA ASN A 119 0.61 -9.47 10.40
C ASN A 119 -0.48 -9.34 11.45
N ASP A 120 -0.52 -8.21 12.16
CA ASP A 120 -1.54 -7.92 13.17
C ASP A 120 -2.14 -6.53 12.93
N HIS A 121 -3.33 -6.53 12.33
CA HIS A 121 -4.05 -5.31 11.93
C HIS A 121 -4.36 -4.38 13.10
N PHE A 122 -4.52 -4.94 14.30
CA PHE A 122 -4.98 -4.22 15.49
C PHE A 122 -3.95 -4.32 16.61
N VAL A 123 -2.67 -4.52 16.27
CA VAL A 123 -1.59 -4.70 17.25
C VAL A 123 -1.56 -3.59 18.30
N LEU A 124 -1.87 -2.35 17.91
CA LEU A 124 -1.91 -1.21 18.83
C LEU A 124 -3.10 -1.26 19.79
N GLU A 125 -4.24 -1.85 19.42
CA GLU A 125 -5.37 -2.09 20.33
C GLU A 125 -5.19 -3.38 21.16
N GLY A 126 -4.11 -4.15 20.92
CA GLY A 126 -3.79 -5.41 21.59
C GLY A 126 -3.74 -6.60 20.63
N GLY A 127 -4.59 -6.58 19.60
CA GLY A 127 -4.53 -7.46 18.43
C GLY A 127 -4.41 -8.96 18.75
N ILE A 128 -3.89 -9.73 17.80
CA ILE A 128 -3.59 -11.16 18.02
C ILE A 128 -2.25 -11.36 18.72
N SER A 129 -1.33 -10.40 18.61
CA SER A 129 0.01 -10.48 19.19
C SER A 129 0.01 -10.29 20.71
N GLN A 130 -1.04 -9.70 21.28
CA GLN A 130 -1.23 -9.50 22.73
C GLN A 130 -0.01 -8.85 23.39
N LEU A 131 0.59 -7.87 22.70
CA LEU A 131 1.81 -7.20 23.17
C LEU A 131 1.53 -6.36 24.43
N PRO A 132 2.47 -6.30 25.40
CA PRO A 132 2.38 -5.40 26.54
C PRO A 132 2.22 -3.94 26.12
N LEU A 133 1.61 -3.11 26.98
CA LEU A 133 1.35 -1.70 26.69
C LEU A 133 2.62 -0.94 26.24
N ASP A 134 3.74 -1.12 26.94
CA ASP A 134 5.00 -0.43 26.60
C ASP A 134 5.51 -0.81 25.21
N ALA A 135 5.37 -2.08 24.83
CA ALA A 135 5.75 -2.55 23.49
C ALA A 135 4.83 -1.95 22.41
N ARG A 136 3.52 -1.87 22.66
CA ARG A 136 2.58 -1.22 21.74
C ARG A 136 2.88 0.27 21.59
N LEU A 137 3.19 0.97 22.67
CA LEU A 137 3.55 2.39 22.63
C LEU A 137 4.85 2.64 21.85
N SER A 138 5.86 1.80 22.05
CA SER A 138 7.09 1.86 21.26
C SER A 138 6.83 1.57 19.77
N LEU A 139 5.97 0.60 19.46
CA LEU A 139 5.58 0.29 18.10
C LEU A 139 4.77 1.43 17.44
N ALA A 140 3.86 2.07 18.18
CA ALA A 140 3.09 3.22 17.71
C ALA A 140 4.02 4.40 17.32
N ARG A 141 5.03 4.69 18.16
CA ARG A 141 6.08 5.64 17.83
C ARG A 141 6.86 5.22 16.60
N ARG A 142 7.28 3.94 16.50
CA ARG A 142 8.03 3.44 15.34
C ARG A 142 7.25 3.56 14.04
N TYR A 143 5.93 3.32 14.04
CA TYR A 143 5.10 3.57 12.86
C TYR A 143 5.08 5.04 12.46
N CYS A 144 4.90 5.95 13.42
CA CYS A 144 4.91 7.39 13.16
C CYS A 144 6.29 7.86 12.64
N GLU A 145 7.38 7.37 13.22
CA GLU A 145 8.74 7.63 12.75
C GLU A 145 8.98 7.07 11.35
N THR A 146 8.47 5.89 11.03
CA THR A 146 8.58 5.29 9.68
C THR A 146 7.84 6.14 8.65
N LEU A 147 6.66 6.66 8.98
CA LEU A 147 5.91 7.55 8.11
C LEU A 147 6.64 8.88 7.91
N ALA A 148 7.20 9.45 8.98
CA ALA A 148 8.03 10.65 8.91
C ALA A 148 9.29 10.44 8.06
N GLU A 149 9.97 9.30 8.21
CA GLU A 149 11.12 8.91 7.40
C GLU A 149 10.78 8.79 5.91
N LEU A 150 9.60 8.22 5.61
CA LEU A 150 9.07 8.14 4.25
C LEU A 150 8.82 9.54 3.67
N HIS A 151 8.18 10.42 4.41
CA HIS A 151 7.85 11.77 3.93
C HIS A 151 9.07 12.70 3.82
N LEU A 152 10.15 12.42 4.56
CA LEU A 152 11.43 13.13 4.46
C LEU A 152 12.39 12.51 3.45
N PHE A 153 12.02 11.40 2.80
CA PHE A 153 12.85 10.75 1.79
C PHE A 153 13.06 11.68 0.59
N ASP A 154 14.33 11.88 0.20
CA ASP A 154 14.68 12.68 -0.98
C ASP A 154 14.38 11.90 -2.27
N TRP A 155 13.10 11.87 -2.61
CA TRP A 155 12.58 11.18 -3.79
C TRP A 155 13.14 11.75 -5.09
N ARG A 156 13.57 13.03 -5.10
CA ARG A 156 14.20 13.67 -6.26
C ARG A 156 15.59 13.10 -6.48
N ALA A 157 16.43 13.05 -5.45
CA ALA A 157 17.75 12.45 -5.53
C ALA A 157 17.70 10.94 -5.84
N ALA A 158 16.62 10.27 -5.44
CA ALA A 158 16.40 8.85 -5.71
C ALA A 158 15.80 8.55 -7.10
N GLY A 159 15.53 9.58 -7.93
CA GLY A 159 15.00 9.40 -9.29
C GLY A 159 13.52 9.00 -9.36
N VAL A 160 12.76 9.16 -8.27
CA VAL A 160 11.34 8.80 -8.23
C VAL A 160 10.48 9.73 -9.12
N GLY A 161 10.94 10.96 -9.36
CA GLY A 161 10.27 11.91 -10.25
C GLY A 161 10.17 11.47 -11.71
N ASP A 162 10.99 10.51 -12.14
CA ASP A 162 10.90 9.91 -13.48
C ASP A 162 9.79 8.85 -13.57
N LEU A 163 9.30 8.38 -12.41
CA LEU A 163 8.31 7.30 -12.29
C LEU A 163 6.91 7.83 -11.95
N LEU A 164 6.85 8.90 -11.15
CA LEU A 164 5.63 9.47 -10.60
C LEU A 164 5.56 10.96 -10.91
N PRO A 165 4.39 11.48 -11.34
CA PRO A 165 4.23 12.92 -11.56
C PRO A 165 4.36 13.68 -10.24
N ASP A 166 5.14 14.77 -10.23
CA ASP A 166 5.19 15.72 -9.12
C ASP A 166 3.99 16.68 -9.21
N PRO A 167 2.96 16.59 -8.35
CA PRO A 167 1.81 17.49 -8.40
C PRO A 167 2.11 18.88 -7.79
N GLY A 168 3.28 19.08 -7.19
CA GLY A 168 3.64 20.32 -6.53
C GLY A 168 2.62 20.71 -5.45
N ARG A 169 2.25 21.99 -5.45
CA ARG A 169 1.28 22.55 -4.49
C ARG A 169 -0.17 22.11 -4.75
N ASP A 170 -0.46 21.53 -5.92
CA ASP A 170 -1.80 21.11 -6.33
C ASP A 170 -2.12 19.64 -5.99
N ALA A 171 -1.34 19.01 -5.11
CA ALA A 171 -1.47 17.60 -4.74
C ALA A 171 -2.91 17.16 -4.40
N ALA A 172 -3.64 17.95 -3.61
CA ALA A 172 -5.03 17.65 -3.27
C ALA A 172 -5.95 17.64 -4.51
N ARG A 173 -5.78 18.59 -5.44
CA ARG A 173 -6.59 18.65 -6.68
C ARG A 173 -6.23 17.51 -7.62
N ALA A 174 -4.95 17.21 -7.78
CA ALA A 174 -4.48 16.08 -8.57
C ALA A 174 -5.05 14.75 -8.06
N ALA A 175 -5.05 14.54 -6.74
CA ALA A 175 -5.63 13.37 -6.09
C ALA A 175 -7.16 13.29 -6.32
N ILE A 176 -7.89 14.41 -6.21
CA ILE A 176 -9.33 14.45 -6.53
C ILE A 176 -9.58 14.03 -7.97
N ASP A 177 -8.86 14.62 -8.93
CA ASP A 177 -9.08 14.35 -10.35
C ASP A 177 -8.76 12.89 -10.71
N GLU A 178 -7.69 12.31 -10.13
CA GLU A 178 -7.34 10.90 -10.32
C GLU A 178 -8.44 9.96 -9.79
N TRP A 179 -8.87 10.18 -8.54
CA TRP A 179 -9.83 9.29 -7.88
C TRP A 179 -11.26 9.48 -8.39
N GLU A 180 -11.63 10.68 -8.84
CA GLU A 180 -12.88 10.89 -9.56
C GLU A 180 -12.86 10.15 -10.91
N ALA A 181 -11.78 10.27 -11.68
CA ALA A 181 -11.67 9.54 -12.93
C ALA A 181 -11.70 8.03 -12.71
N SER A 182 -11.11 7.53 -11.61
CA SER A 182 -11.23 6.14 -11.18
C SER A 182 -12.67 5.78 -10.86
N LEU A 183 -13.35 6.54 -10.00
CA LEU A 183 -14.74 6.32 -9.63
C LEU A 183 -15.66 6.14 -10.85
N TRP A 184 -15.60 7.06 -11.81
CA TRP A 184 -16.46 7.02 -13.00
C TRP A 184 -16.07 5.93 -14.00
N ARG A 185 -14.86 5.36 -13.91
CA ARG A 185 -14.56 4.10 -14.60
C ARG A 185 -15.24 2.91 -13.95
N GLN A 186 -15.54 2.92 -12.65
CA GLN A 186 -16.00 1.72 -11.92
C GLN A 186 -17.51 1.56 -11.85
N THR A 187 -18.27 2.62 -12.10
CA THR A 187 -19.73 2.58 -12.01
C THR A 187 -20.38 3.40 -13.11
N ASP A 188 -21.41 2.81 -13.73
CA ASP A 188 -22.33 3.51 -14.64
C ASP A 188 -23.60 3.99 -13.90
N ASP A 189 -23.73 3.65 -12.61
CA ASP A 189 -24.90 3.99 -11.81
C ASP A 189 -24.78 5.45 -11.31
N PRO A 190 -25.86 6.25 -11.33
CA PRO A 190 -25.83 7.60 -10.77
C PRO A 190 -25.45 7.58 -9.28
N ARG A 191 -24.40 8.33 -8.91
CA ARG A 191 -23.90 8.47 -7.52
C ARG A 191 -23.98 9.92 -7.02
N PRO A 192 -25.18 10.52 -6.92
CA PRO A 192 -25.32 11.93 -6.51
C PRO A 192 -24.67 12.23 -5.16
N GLU A 193 -24.65 11.26 -4.25
CA GLU A 193 -23.95 11.36 -2.97
C GLU A 193 -22.44 11.55 -3.10
N LEU A 194 -21.80 10.88 -4.07
CA LEU A 194 -20.36 11.01 -4.30
C LEU A 194 -20.04 12.29 -5.08
N VAL A 195 -20.94 12.73 -5.96
CA VAL A 195 -20.83 14.04 -6.64
C VAL A 195 -20.83 15.17 -5.61
N GLU A 196 -21.71 15.15 -4.62
CA GLU A 196 -21.74 16.17 -3.55
C GLU A 196 -20.43 16.18 -2.75
N VAL A 197 -19.90 14.99 -2.40
CA VAL A 197 -18.61 14.87 -1.72
C VAL A 197 -17.46 15.43 -2.59
N LEU A 198 -17.44 15.12 -3.89
CA LEU A 198 -16.44 15.65 -4.82
C LEU A 198 -16.50 17.18 -4.92
N CYS A 199 -17.69 17.78 -4.97
CA CYS A 199 -17.86 19.23 -4.93
C CYS A 199 -17.29 19.81 -3.63
N TRP A 200 -17.64 19.23 -2.48
CA TRP A 200 -17.12 19.68 -1.19
C TRP A 200 -15.60 19.61 -1.11
N LEU A 201 -15.00 18.53 -1.62
CA LEU A 201 -13.55 18.36 -1.70
C LEU A 201 -12.92 19.43 -2.62
N ARG A 202 -13.46 19.65 -3.81
CA ARG A 202 -12.93 20.65 -4.76
C ARG A 202 -12.92 22.07 -4.21
N ASP A 203 -13.95 22.42 -3.45
CA ASP A 203 -14.10 23.74 -2.82
C ASP A 203 -13.12 23.96 -1.66
N ARG A 204 -12.61 22.87 -1.07
CA ARG A 204 -11.75 22.90 0.14
C ARG A 204 -10.37 22.30 -0.06
N ALA A 205 -10.01 21.95 -1.29
CA ALA A 205 -8.73 21.35 -1.61
C ALA A 205 -7.57 22.26 -1.13
N PRO A 206 -6.76 21.82 -0.16
CA PRO A 206 -5.66 22.63 0.37
C PRO A 206 -4.51 22.74 -0.65
N GLU A 207 -3.72 23.80 -0.52
CA GLU A 207 -2.44 23.90 -1.23
C GLU A 207 -1.37 23.16 -0.44
N SER A 208 -0.74 22.17 -1.06
CA SER A 208 0.24 21.35 -0.37
C SER A 208 1.49 22.15 0.02
N GLN A 209 1.95 21.95 1.25
CA GLN A 209 3.18 22.58 1.76
C GLN A 209 4.46 21.97 1.16
N ALA A 210 4.40 20.71 0.76
CA ALA A 210 5.51 19.97 0.19
C ALA A 210 4.99 18.75 -0.59
N THR A 211 5.73 18.34 -1.61
CA THR A 211 5.48 17.06 -2.28
C THR A 211 6.37 15.98 -1.68
N VAL A 212 5.77 14.93 -1.15
CA VAL A 212 6.45 13.80 -0.52
C VAL A 212 6.06 12.49 -1.18
N LEU A 213 6.79 11.42 -0.88
CA LEU A 213 6.36 10.06 -1.24
C LEU A 213 5.27 9.61 -0.26
N VAL A 214 4.03 9.50 -0.74
CA VAL A 214 2.86 9.07 0.04
C VAL A 214 2.70 7.56 -0.13
N HIS A 215 2.56 6.80 0.96
CA HIS A 215 2.31 5.36 0.89
C HIS A 215 0.89 5.07 0.37
N GLY A 216 -0.10 5.85 0.83
CA GLY A 216 -1.48 5.81 0.35
C GLY A 216 -2.35 4.70 0.97
N ASP A 217 -1.75 3.79 1.73
CA ASP A 217 -2.42 2.74 2.52
C ASP A 217 -1.56 2.35 3.73
N PHE A 218 -1.03 3.36 4.43
CA PHE A 218 -0.13 3.15 5.57
C PHE A 218 -0.92 2.64 6.78
N LYS A 219 -0.77 1.36 7.14
CA LYS A 219 -1.45 0.76 8.31
C LYS A 219 -0.71 -0.46 8.86
N PRO A 220 -0.90 -0.84 10.14
CA PRO A 220 -0.33 -2.08 10.70
C PRO A 220 -0.72 -3.34 9.93
N GLY A 221 -1.94 -3.36 9.36
CA GLY A 221 -2.42 -4.44 8.48
C GLY A 221 -1.59 -4.60 7.19
N ASN A 222 -0.79 -3.61 6.82
CA ASN A 222 0.16 -3.65 5.71
C ASN A 222 1.60 -3.70 6.22
N SER A 223 1.84 -4.42 7.33
CA SER A 223 3.18 -4.62 7.85
C SER A 223 3.37 -6.04 8.38
N LEU A 224 4.63 -6.42 8.58
CA LEU A 224 4.98 -7.64 9.32
C LEU A 224 5.82 -7.27 10.53
N LEU A 225 5.55 -7.98 11.63
CA LEU A 225 6.23 -7.82 12.91
C LEU A 225 7.03 -9.06 13.25
N ASP A 226 8.20 -8.88 13.85
CA ASP A 226 8.92 -9.94 14.56
C ASP A 226 8.86 -9.63 16.06
N GLY A 227 7.93 -10.27 16.77
CA GLY A 227 7.55 -9.88 18.12
C GLY A 227 6.99 -8.45 18.14
N ALA A 228 7.71 -7.53 18.80
CA ALA A 228 7.33 -6.12 18.91
C ALA A 228 8.05 -5.21 17.89
N GLU A 229 8.89 -5.77 17.03
CA GLU A 229 9.69 -5.01 16.06
C GLU A 229 9.00 -4.93 14.70
N LEU A 230 8.93 -3.72 14.13
CA LEU A 230 8.45 -3.50 12.76
C LEU A 230 9.50 -3.98 11.76
N GLN A 231 9.23 -5.10 11.07
CA GLN A 231 10.16 -5.69 10.11
C GLN A 231 10.06 -5.05 8.73
N VAL A 232 8.84 -4.89 8.21
CA VAL A 232 8.61 -4.41 6.86
C VAL A 232 7.21 -3.80 6.70
N MET A 233 7.13 -2.69 5.97
CA MET A 233 5.91 -2.11 5.39
C MET A 233 5.69 -2.71 4.01
N LEU A 234 4.48 -3.19 3.78
CA LEU A 234 4.02 -3.89 2.59
C LEU A 234 3.02 -3.03 1.81
N ASP A 235 2.64 -3.54 0.64
CA ASP A 235 1.54 -3.01 -0.16
C ASP A 235 1.71 -1.58 -0.67
N TRP A 236 2.79 -1.41 -1.43
CA TRP A 236 3.17 -0.15 -2.07
C TRP A 236 2.39 0.13 -3.37
N GLU A 237 1.25 -0.52 -3.58
CA GLU A 237 0.50 -0.39 -4.85
C GLU A 237 -0.23 0.95 -5.00
N THR A 238 -0.45 1.67 -3.89
CA THR A 238 -1.03 3.04 -3.88
C THR A 238 0.00 4.14 -3.73
N VAL A 239 1.29 3.82 -3.86
CA VAL A 239 2.37 4.79 -3.68
C VAL A 239 2.34 5.84 -4.78
N HIS A 240 2.46 7.11 -4.40
CA HIS A 240 2.48 8.24 -5.32
C HIS A 240 3.21 9.43 -4.71
N LEU A 241 3.46 10.47 -5.51
CA LEU A 241 3.92 11.75 -4.99
C LEU A 241 2.71 12.62 -4.66
N GLY A 242 2.65 13.14 -3.44
CA GLY A 242 1.45 13.80 -2.95
C GLY A 242 1.68 14.67 -1.73
N ASP A 243 0.59 14.99 -1.05
CA ASP A 243 0.57 15.80 0.16
C ASP A 243 0.93 14.95 1.39
N PRO A 244 1.87 15.37 2.27
CA PRO A 244 2.18 14.64 3.48
C PRO A 244 0.96 14.43 4.40
N ILE A 245 -0.04 15.30 4.35
CA ILE A 245 -1.25 15.21 5.16
C ILE A 245 -2.22 14.14 4.63
N GLU A 246 -2.05 13.61 3.40
CA GLU A 246 -2.86 12.49 2.92
C GLU A 246 -2.72 11.26 3.84
N ASP A 247 -1.49 10.80 4.09
CA ASP A 247 -1.27 9.65 4.96
C ASP A 247 -1.62 9.96 6.43
N ILE A 248 -1.49 11.23 6.88
CA ILE A 248 -1.98 11.64 8.21
C ILE A 248 -3.50 11.52 8.29
N GLY A 249 -4.21 12.01 7.28
CA GLY A 249 -5.66 11.84 7.12
C GLY A 249 -6.05 10.37 6.99
N TRP A 250 -5.20 9.53 6.43
CA TRP A 250 -5.41 8.08 6.39
C TRP A 250 -5.34 7.47 7.78
N VAL A 251 -4.21 7.62 8.48
CA VAL A 251 -3.98 6.95 9.78
C VAL A 251 -4.86 7.49 10.91
N THR A 252 -5.28 8.76 10.84
CA THR A 252 -6.15 9.36 11.84
C THR A 252 -7.65 9.16 11.57
N ASN A 253 -8.00 8.61 10.39
CA ASN A 253 -9.39 8.47 9.97
C ASN A 253 -10.23 7.72 11.02
N PRO A 254 -11.42 8.22 11.40
CA PRO A 254 -12.32 7.55 12.36
C PRO A 254 -12.62 6.08 12.05
N LEU A 255 -12.65 5.67 10.78
CA LEU A 255 -12.81 4.28 10.35
C LEU A 255 -11.68 3.37 10.84
N ARG A 256 -10.48 3.93 11.01
CA ARG A 256 -9.25 3.22 11.35
C ARG A 256 -8.87 3.38 12.82
N ARG A 257 -9.78 3.85 13.67
CA ARG A 257 -9.52 4.09 15.11
C ARG A 257 -8.90 2.89 15.84
N ARG A 258 -9.19 1.66 15.40
CA ARG A 258 -8.69 0.42 16.00
C ARG A 258 -7.28 0.03 15.55
N GLU A 259 -6.82 0.60 14.44
CA GLU A 259 -5.55 0.25 13.80
C GLU A 259 -4.41 1.11 14.36
N HIS A 260 -4.64 2.41 14.52
CA HIS A 260 -3.58 3.39 14.81
C HIS A 260 -3.57 3.97 16.23
N ARG A 261 -4.44 3.48 17.13
CA ARG A 261 -4.60 4.04 18.48
C ARG A 261 -4.33 3.03 19.57
N ILE A 262 -3.92 3.55 20.71
CA ILE A 262 -3.91 2.86 22.00
C ILE A 262 -4.81 3.69 22.92
N PRO A 263 -6.05 3.26 23.17
CA PRO A 263 -7.03 4.09 23.89
C PRO A 263 -6.47 4.65 25.20
N GLY A 264 -6.46 5.99 25.32
CA GLY A 264 -5.95 6.71 26.49
C GLY A 264 -4.43 6.77 26.65
N HIS A 265 -3.65 6.28 25.69
CA HIS A 265 -2.18 6.28 25.73
C HIS A 265 -1.50 6.73 24.43
N TRP A 266 -2.16 6.57 23.29
CA TRP A 266 -1.71 7.03 21.98
C TRP A 266 -2.94 7.33 21.12
N GLU A 267 -3.31 8.61 21.07
CA GLU A 267 -4.44 9.15 20.32
C GLU A 267 -3.95 9.91 19.07
N PRO A 268 -4.84 10.32 18.14
CA PRO A 268 -4.44 11.05 16.94
C PRO A 268 -3.61 12.29 17.23
N GLU A 269 -3.90 13.00 18.32
CA GLU A 269 -3.18 14.20 18.74
C GLU A 269 -1.73 13.87 19.11
N ASP A 270 -1.48 12.72 19.75
CA ASP A 270 -0.13 12.25 20.07
C ASP A 270 0.63 11.88 18.80
N LEU A 271 -0.03 11.18 17.86
CA LEU A 271 0.54 10.84 16.56
C LEU A 271 0.93 12.10 15.79
N ILE A 272 0.01 13.06 15.68
CA ILE A 272 0.23 14.31 14.96
C ILE A 272 1.36 15.12 15.63
N ALA A 273 1.34 15.26 16.95
CA ALA A 273 2.39 15.97 17.68
C ALA A 273 3.77 15.32 17.44
N HIS A 274 3.85 13.99 17.55
CA HIS A 274 5.09 13.26 17.28
C HIS A 274 5.54 13.43 15.82
N TYR A 275 4.61 13.35 14.86
CA TYR A 275 4.92 13.53 13.44
C TYR A 275 5.46 14.94 13.15
N ARG A 276 4.86 15.99 13.73
CA ARG A 276 5.35 17.37 13.62
C ARG A 276 6.77 17.49 14.17
N ASP A 277 7.04 16.93 15.36
CA ASP A 277 8.37 16.97 15.97
C ASP A 277 9.44 16.28 15.11
N ARG A 278 9.07 15.24 14.36
CA ARG A 278 10.01 14.49 13.51
C ARG A 278 10.26 15.14 12.15
N THR A 279 9.25 15.79 11.58
CA THR A 279 9.29 16.30 10.19
C THR A 279 9.45 17.81 10.09
N GLY A 280 8.95 18.56 11.08
CA GLY A 280 8.80 20.01 11.00
C GLY A 280 7.65 20.47 10.08
N PHE A 281 6.85 19.54 9.54
CA PHE A 281 5.67 19.92 8.76
C PHE A 281 4.57 20.46 9.66
N GLU A 282 3.84 21.44 9.15
CA GLU A 282 2.60 21.88 9.77
C GLU A 282 1.51 20.85 9.51
N VAL A 283 0.57 20.68 10.44
CA VAL A 283 -0.56 19.75 10.25
C VAL A 283 -1.82 20.49 10.65
N ASP A 284 -2.50 21.14 9.72
CA ASP A 284 -3.74 21.85 10.02
C ASP A 284 -4.88 20.83 10.26
N PRO A 285 -5.60 20.88 11.40
CA PRO A 285 -6.76 20.04 11.63
C PRO A 285 -7.82 20.08 10.50
N ALA A 286 -8.00 21.22 9.83
CA ALA A 286 -8.92 21.35 8.70
C ALA A 286 -8.43 20.56 7.47
N GLU A 287 -7.13 20.56 7.20
CA GLU A 287 -6.52 19.74 6.14
C GLU A 287 -6.62 18.25 6.47
N VAL A 288 -6.36 17.87 7.73
CA VAL A 288 -6.55 16.48 8.19
C VAL A 288 -8.00 16.05 7.99
N HIS A 289 -8.96 16.91 8.32
CA HIS A 289 -10.38 16.64 8.10
C HIS A 289 -10.72 16.46 6.62
N PHE A 290 -10.20 17.34 5.74
CA PHE A 290 -10.31 17.19 4.30
C PHE A 290 -9.77 15.82 3.83
N TRP A 291 -8.57 15.44 4.26
CA TRP A 291 -7.96 14.17 3.89
C TRP A 291 -8.66 12.95 4.52
N ASN A 292 -9.33 13.09 5.68
CA ASN A 292 -10.21 12.05 6.21
C ASN A 292 -11.41 11.80 5.30
N VAL A 293 -12.06 12.86 4.78
CA VAL A 293 -13.18 12.74 3.82
C VAL A 293 -12.69 12.10 2.52
N PHE A 294 -11.55 12.58 1.99
CA PHE A 294 -10.93 12.02 0.80
C PHE A 294 -10.60 10.52 0.94
N ALA A 295 -10.03 10.11 2.08
CA ALA A 295 -9.74 8.71 2.35
C ALA A 295 -11.00 7.82 2.29
N CYS A 296 -12.16 8.31 2.76
CA CYS A 296 -13.43 7.60 2.66
C CYS A 296 -13.92 7.50 1.19
N LEU A 297 -13.73 8.55 0.38
CA LEU A 297 -14.05 8.53 -1.06
C LEU A 297 -13.18 7.51 -1.81
N LYS A 298 -11.87 7.53 -1.54
CA LYS A 298 -10.88 6.57 -2.05
C LYS A 298 -11.30 5.14 -1.72
N LEU A 299 -11.62 4.86 -0.45
CA LEU A 299 -12.11 3.53 -0.02
C LEU A 299 -13.43 3.13 -0.69
N ASN A 300 -14.37 4.07 -0.85
CA ASN A 300 -15.64 3.77 -1.53
C ASN A 300 -15.40 3.42 -3.00
N THR A 301 -14.51 4.14 -3.69
CA THR A 301 -14.11 3.85 -5.08
C THR A 301 -13.48 2.44 -5.21
N ILE A 302 -12.62 2.05 -4.27
CA ILE A 302 -12.03 0.71 -4.22
C ILE A 302 -13.12 -0.37 -4.03
N LEU A 303 -14.08 -0.14 -3.14
CA LEU A 303 -15.22 -1.05 -2.96
C LEU A 303 -16.04 -1.20 -4.24
N LEU A 304 -16.30 -0.11 -4.97
CA LEU A 304 -17.02 -0.15 -6.24
C LEU A 304 -16.28 -0.91 -7.33
N THR A 305 -14.94 -0.80 -7.36
CA THR A 305 -14.09 -1.65 -8.21
C THR A 305 -14.32 -3.14 -7.88
N GLY A 306 -14.37 -3.49 -6.60
CA GLY A 306 -14.69 -4.85 -6.15
C GLY A 306 -16.08 -5.32 -6.58
N VAL A 307 -17.09 -4.46 -6.42
CA VAL A 307 -18.48 -4.74 -6.86
C VAL A 307 -18.52 -5.01 -8.37
N ARG A 308 -17.87 -4.17 -9.17
CA ARG A 308 -17.78 -4.33 -10.62
C ARG A 308 -17.07 -5.63 -10.99
N SER A 309 -15.89 -5.89 -10.41
CA SER A 309 -15.12 -7.11 -10.65
C SER A 309 -15.92 -8.37 -10.32
N PHE A 310 -16.73 -8.37 -9.25
CA PHE A 310 -17.63 -9.49 -8.95
C PHE A 310 -18.77 -9.62 -9.96
N ARG A 311 -19.44 -8.52 -10.33
CA ARG A 311 -20.53 -8.50 -11.33
C ARG A 311 -20.07 -9.03 -12.70
N GLU A 312 -18.83 -8.77 -13.08
CA GLU A 312 -18.22 -9.22 -14.33
C GLU A 312 -17.62 -10.63 -14.24
N GLY A 313 -17.71 -11.31 -13.09
CA GLY A 313 -17.15 -12.65 -12.89
C GLY A 313 -15.63 -12.70 -12.84
N ARG A 314 -14.96 -11.55 -12.63
CA ARG A 314 -13.50 -11.44 -12.50
C ARG A 314 -13.01 -11.65 -11.06
N ALA A 315 -13.90 -11.54 -10.07
CA ALA A 315 -13.66 -11.86 -8.67
C ALA A 315 -14.69 -12.88 -8.16
N ASP A 316 -14.26 -13.77 -7.25
CA ASP A 316 -15.06 -14.84 -6.65
C ASP A 316 -15.71 -14.42 -5.31
N ARG A 317 -15.23 -13.34 -4.71
CA ARG A 317 -15.76 -12.78 -3.46
C ARG A 317 -16.87 -11.75 -3.74
N PRO A 318 -18.04 -11.86 -3.09
CA PRO A 318 -19.06 -10.83 -3.18
C PRO A 318 -18.59 -9.56 -2.49
N TRP A 319 -18.79 -8.43 -3.16
CA TRP A 319 -18.58 -7.08 -2.65
C TRP A 319 -19.91 -6.35 -2.62
N SER A 320 -20.07 -5.42 -1.69
CA SER A 320 -21.27 -4.60 -1.58
C SER A 320 -20.91 -3.20 -1.11
N ASP A 321 -21.53 -2.21 -1.73
CA ASP A 321 -21.59 -0.85 -1.21
C ASP A 321 -22.95 -0.63 -0.57
N ASP A 322 -22.99 -0.58 0.76
CA ASP A 322 -24.20 -0.39 1.57
C ASP A 322 -24.44 1.09 1.93
N GLY A 323 -23.68 1.99 1.32
CA GLY A 323 -23.71 3.43 1.56
C GLY A 323 -23.16 3.86 2.92
N SER A 324 -22.54 2.96 3.70
CA SER A 324 -21.95 3.30 5.01
C SER A 324 -20.87 4.37 4.90
N LEU A 325 -19.98 4.26 3.91
CA LEU A 325 -18.94 5.26 3.64
C LEU A 325 -19.54 6.60 3.20
N ALA A 326 -20.55 6.59 2.32
CA ALA A 326 -21.24 7.81 1.91
C ALA A 326 -21.88 8.52 3.12
N ARG A 327 -22.60 7.79 3.98
CA ARG A 327 -23.17 8.33 5.22
C ARG A 327 -22.11 8.93 6.14
N LEU A 328 -20.97 8.26 6.28
CA LEU A 328 -19.86 8.78 7.09
C LEU A 328 -19.28 10.07 6.51
N MET A 329 -19.05 10.13 5.19
CA MET A 329 -18.57 11.35 4.53
C MET A 329 -19.54 12.52 4.75
N PHE A 330 -20.86 12.29 4.65
CA PHE A 330 -21.85 13.34 4.97
C PHE A 330 -21.82 13.78 6.43
N GLN A 331 -21.58 12.86 7.37
CA GLN A 331 -21.42 13.22 8.78
C GLN A 331 -20.17 14.07 9.00
N MET A 332 -19.06 13.74 8.33
CA MET A 332 -17.83 14.51 8.37
C MET A 332 -18.05 15.91 7.78
N ILE A 333 -18.58 15.98 6.55
CA ILE A 333 -18.87 17.23 5.84
C ILE A 333 -19.83 18.13 6.61
N GLY A 334 -20.88 17.56 7.23
CA GLY A 334 -21.85 18.31 8.01
C GLY A 334 -21.34 18.83 9.36
N ALA A 335 -20.21 18.30 9.83
CA ALA A 335 -19.55 18.74 11.07
C ALA A 335 -18.44 19.79 10.81
N ALA A 336 -18.14 20.10 9.54
CA ALA A 336 -17.04 20.94 9.09
C ALA A 336 -17.36 22.44 9.05
#